data_AF-A0A0R3KDW1-F1
#
_entry.id   AF-A0A0R3KDW1-F1
#
_cell.length_a   1.000
_cell.length_b   1.000
_cell.length_c   1.000
_cell.angle_alpha   90.00
_cell.angle_beta   90.00
_cell.angle_gamma   90.00
#
_symmetry.space_group_name_H-M   'P 1'
#
loop_
_entity.id
_entity.type
_entity.pdbx_description
1 polymer ?
#
loop_
_entity_poly.entity_id
_entity_poly.type
_entity_poly.pdbx_seq_one_letter_code
_entity_poly.pdbx_strand_id
1 'polypeptide(L)'
;MDSQGRALDALRKGAQSLAEAMQQGDGDQPGDGPGNPRGRQQGAANSSDPLGRPLRHNEFTDDYTVKIPGEIDVQRVRRILEELRRRLGDPSRPQIELDYIERLLKDY
;
A
#
# COMPACT_ATOMS: atom_id res chain seq x y z
N MET A 1 5.48 -15.85 -35.53
CA MET A 1 5.75 -17.05 -34.71
C MET A 1 6.96 -16.80 -33.79
N ASP A 2 7.10 -15.59 -33.25
CA ASP A 2 8.39 -15.05 -32.76
C ASP A 2 8.40 -14.78 -31.24
N SER A 3 7.35 -15.21 -30.54
CA SER A 3 7.22 -15.07 -29.08
C SER A 3 7.85 -16.24 -28.32
N GLN A 4 7.90 -17.44 -28.91
CA GLN A 4 8.51 -18.61 -28.26
C GLN A 4 10.04 -18.52 -28.18
N GLY A 5 10.71 -17.90 -29.17
CA GLY A 5 12.16 -17.72 -29.15
C GLY A 5 12.66 -16.72 -28.09
N ARG A 6 11.89 -15.66 -27.83
CA ARG A 6 12.27 -14.61 -26.86
C ARG A 6 12.19 -15.07 -25.41
N ALA A 7 11.23 -15.93 -25.08
CA ALA A 7 11.11 -16.51 -23.74
C ALA A 7 12.28 -17.47 -23.43
N LEU A 8 12.69 -18.27 -24.42
CA LEU A 8 13.84 -19.17 -24.29
C LEU A 8 15.17 -18.41 -24.16
N ASP A 9 15.34 -17.30 -24.88
CA ASP A 9 16.53 -16.44 -24.77
C ASP A 9 16.62 -15.75 -23.39
N ALA A 10 15.49 -15.30 -22.83
CA ALA A 10 15.43 -14.72 -21.50
C ALA A 10 15.77 -15.74 -20.40
N LEU A 11 15.29 -16.99 -20.54
CA LEU A 11 15.63 -18.08 -19.62
C LEU A 11 17.12 -18.41 -19.65
N ARG A 12 17.73 -18.46 -20.85
CA ARG A 12 19.16 -18.74 -21.01
C ARG A 12 20.02 -17.65 -20.36
N LYS A 13 19.65 -16.38 -20.55
CA LYS A 13 20.33 -15.24 -19.91
C LYS A 13 20.21 -15.27 -18.39
N GLY A 14 19.02 -15.58 -17.86
CA GLY A 14 18.81 -15.71 -16.41
C GLY A 14 19.63 -16.84 -15.78
N ALA A 15 19.73 -17.99 -16.45
CA ALA A 15 20.55 -19.11 -16.00
C ALA A 15 22.05 -18.79 -16.01
N GLN A 16 22.53 -18.02 -17.00
CA GLN A 16 23.92 -17.55 -17.06
C GLN A 16 24.25 -16.60 -15.91
N SER A 17 23.39 -15.62 -15.64
CA SER A 17 23.58 -14.68 -14.52
C SER A 17 23.55 -15.38 -13.15
N LEU A 18 22.71 -16.41 -13.00
CA LEU A 18 22.69 -17.23 -11.78
C LEU A 18 24.00 -18.01 -11.60
N ALA A 19 24.50 -18.64 -12.66
CA ALA A 19 25.76 -19.37 -12.62
C ALA A 19 26.95 -18.46 -12.26
N GLU A 20 26.97 -17.25 -12.81
CA GLU A 20 28.00 -16.24 -12.52
C GLU A 20 27.93 -15.74 -11.07
N ALA A 21 26.71 -15.53 -10.53
CA ALA A 21 26.50 -15.15 -9.14
C ALA A 21 26.89 -16.26 -8.15
N MET A 22 26.62 -17.53 -8.48
CA MET A 22 27.06 -18.67 -7.65
C MET A 22 28.59 -18.81 -7.68
N GLN A 23 29.23 -18.60 -8.83
CA GLN A 23 30.69 -18.64 -8.95
C GLN A 23 31.39 -17.52 -8.17
N GLN A 24 30.76 -16.34 -8.04
CA GLN A 24 31.24 -15.25 -7.18
C GLN A 24 30.97 -15.49 -5.69
N GLY A 25 30.02 -16.36 -5.33
CA GLY A 25 29.66 -16.66 -3.94
C GLY A 25 30.55 -17.70 -3.25
N ASP A 26 31.18 -18.59 -4.01
CA ASP A 26 32.07 -19.65 -3.48
C ASP A 26 33.56 -19.21 -3.35
N GLY A 27 33.89 -17.96 -3.71
CA GLY A 27 35.27 -17.49 -3.90
C GLY A 27 35.99 -16.85 -2.71
N ASP A 28 35.31 -16.38 -1.65
CA ASP A 28 35.97 -15.62 -0.59
C ASP A 28 35.51 -16.03 0.82
N GLN A 29 36.40 -16.79 1.48
CA GLN A 29 36.37 -17.13 2.91
C GLN A 29 36.82 -15.89 3.76
N PRO A 30 36.79 -15.96 5.11
CA PRO A 30 36.15 -15.06 6.04
C PRO A 30 37.07 -13.93 6.55
N GLY A 31 36.67 -12.67 6.38
CA GLY A 31 37.47 -11.52 6.83
C GLY A 31 36.83 -10.74 7.97
N ASP A 32 37.28 -10.99 9.20
CA ASP A 32 37.09 -10.15 10.39
C ASP A 32 37.48 -8.68 10.13
N GLY A 33 36.63 -7.73 10.55
CA GLY A 33 36.95 -6.30 10.53
C GLY A 33 35.79 -5.40 10.97
N PRO A 34 35.88 -4.71 12.14
CA PRO A 34 34.86 -3.76 12.58
C PRO A 34 35.15 -2.39 11.95
N GLY A 35 34.41 -2.04 10.90
CA GLY A 35 34.48 -0.68 10.36
C GLY A 35 33.88 -0.50 8.97
N ASN A 36 32.56 -0.32 8.87
CA ASN A 36 31.95 0.53 7.84
C ASN A 36 30.46 0.80 8.10
N PRO A 37 29.99 2.04 8.31
CA PRO A 37 28.57 2.37 8.26
C PRO A 37 28.11 2.54 6.80
N ARG A 38 28.23 1.47 6.00
CA ARG A 38 27.48 1.31 4.73
C ARG A 38 26.34 0.29 4.85
N GLY A 39 26.03 -0.13 6.08
CA GLY A 39 24.92 -1.03 6.43
C GLY A 39 23.53 -0.39 6.47
N ARG A 40 23.22 0.61 5.63
CA ARG A 40 21.85 1.15 5.49
C ARG A 40 21.35 1.09 4.05
N GLN A 41 21.56 -0.05 3.39
CA GLN A 41 20.79 -0.39 2.20
C GLN A 41 20.72 -1.91 1.96
N GLN A 42 20.80 -2.72 3.01
CA GLN A 42 20.66 -4.18 2.90
C GLN A 42 19.20 -4.66 3.09
N GLY A 43 18.25 -3.75 3.30
CA GLY A 43 16.82 -4.07 3.42
C GLY A 43 16.01 -4.01 2.12
N ALA A 44 16.58 -3.45 1.04
CA ALA A 44 15.89 -3.31 -0.26
C ALA A 44 16.34 -4.34 -1.32
N ALA A 45 17.37 -5.14 -1.01
CA ALA A 45 17.92 -6.14 -1.93
C ALA A 45 17.01 -7.37 -2.10
N ASN A 46 16.06 -7.58 -1.19
CA ASN A 46 15.09 -8.68 -1.27
C ASN A 46 13.76 -8.27 -1.91
N SER A 47 13.61 -7.00 -2.29
CA SER A 47 12.44 -6.48 -3.01
C SER A 47 12.72 -6.29 -4.49
N SER A 48 13.79 -6.89 -5.02
CA SER A 48 14.05 -6.94 -6.46
C SER A 48 14.13 -8.38 -6.92
N ASP A 49 13.52 -8.68 -8.06
CA ASP A 49 13.63 -10.00 -8.67
C ASP A 49 15.09 -10.25 -9.12
N PRO A 50 15.51 -11.50 -9.43
CA PRO A 50 16.88 -11.78 -9.88
C PRO A 50 17.30 -11.07 -11.19
N LEU A 51 16.40 -10.35 -11.86
CA LEU A 51 16.72 -9.46 -12.97
C LEU A 51 16.89 -7.99 -12.52
N GLY A 52 16.98 -7.75 -11.22
CA GLY A 52 17.21 -6.44 -10.62
C GLY A 52 16.05 -5.47 -10.80
N ARG A 53 14.85 -5.96 -11.16
CA ARG A 53 13.67 -5.09 -11.25
C ARG A 53 13.12 -4.84 -9.86
N PRO A 54 12.78 -3.60 -9.50
CA PRO A 54 12.09 -3.33 -8.26
C PRO A 54 10.72 -4.02 -8.31
N LEU A 55 10.44 -4.93 -7.37
CA LEU A 55 9.07 -5.30 -7.05
C LEU A 55 8.40 -4.02 -6.61
N ARG A 56 7.33 -3.63 -7.30
CA ARG A 56 6.45 -2.58 -6.81
C ARG A 56 5.90 -3.11 -5.49
N HIS A 57 6.46 -2.63 -4.38
CA HIS A 57 5.86 -2.78 -3.08
C HIS A 57 4.42 -2.30 -3.24
N ASN A 58 3.48 -3.20 -3.00
CA ASN A 58 2.06 -2.96 -3.14
C ASN A 58 1.63 -2.01 -2.00
N GLU A 59 2.00 -0.75 -2.12
CA GLU A 59 1.54 0.40 -1.33
C GLU A 59 0.10 0.80 -1.74
N PHE A 60 -0.69 -0.17 -2.20
CA PHE A 60 -2.15 -0.12 -2.15
C PHE A 60 -2.64 -0.68 -0.80
N THR A 61 -1.88 -0.42 0.27
CA THR A 61 -2.35 -0.58 1.63
C THR A 61 -3.40 0.49 1.89
N ASP A 62 -4.64 0.10 1.64
CA ASP A 62 -5.70 0.25 2.63
C ASP A 62 -6.26 1.67 2.85
N ASP A 63 -6.41 2.45 1.78
CA ASP A 63 -7.17 3.71 1.86
C ASP A 63 -8.70 3.49 1.89
N TYR A 64 -9.14 2.22 1.99
CA TYR A 64 -10.52 1.84 2.32
C TYR A 64 -10.69 1.46 3.79
N THR A 65 -9.63 1.47 4.59
CA THR A 65 -9.79 1.50 6.04
C THR A 65 -10.38 2.85 6.39
N VAL A 66 -11.71 2.86 6.51
CA VAL A 66 -12.44 3.84 7.30
C VAL A 66 -11.70 3.92 8.62
N LYS A 67 -10.85 4.94 8.77
CA LYS A 67 -10.11 5.19 10.00
C LYS A 67 -11.14 5.20 11.10
N ILE A 68 -11.12 4.19 11.99
CA ILE A 68 -12.04 4.14 13.12
C ILE A 68 -11.83 5.46 13.86
N PRO A 69 -12.80 6.39 13.80
CA PRO A 69 -12.57 7.73 14.30
C PRO A 69 -12.35 7.65 15.82
N GLY A 70 -11.43 8.45 16.37
CA GLY A 70 -11.11 8.41 17.80
C GLY A 70 -12.29 8.81 18.69
N GLU A 71 -12.15 8.76 20.01
CA GLU A 71 -13.22 9.16 20.96
C GLU A 71 -13.76 10.59 20.67
N ILE A 72 -12.87 11.49 20.26
CA ILE A 72 -13.19 12.88 19.85
C ILE A 72 -14.13 12.91 18.64
N ASP A 73 -13.93 12.00 17.69
CA ASP A 73 -14.72 11.96 16.47
C ASP A 73 -16.11 11.37 16.72
N VAL A 74 -16.25 10.38 17.62
CA VAL A 74 -17.57 9.89 18.06
C VAL A 74 -18.39 11.01 18.68
N GLN A 75 -17.77 11.86 19.51
CA GLN A 75 -18.44 13.02 20.07
C GLN A 75 -18.83 14.04 18.99
N ARG A 76 -17.99 14.26 17.98
CA ARG A 76 -18.30 15.13 16.83
C ARG A 76 -19.48 14.59 16.02
N VAL A 77 -19.47 13.30 15.71
CA VAL A 77 -20.56 12.62 14.98
C VAL A 77 -21.87 12.76 15.74
N ARG A 78 -21.88 12.54 17.07
CA ARG A 78 -23.08 12.73 17.89
C ARG A 78 -23.64 14.14 17.78
N ARG A 79 -22.80 15.18 17.90
CA ARG A 79 -23.21 16.58 17.74
C ARG A 79 -23.83 16.84 16.36
N ILE A 80 -23.24 16.30 15.30
CA ILE A 80 -23.76 16.46 13.93
C ILE A 80 -25.13 15.78 13.80
N LEU A 81 -25.27 14.54 14.27
CA LEU A 81 -26.54 13.80 14.21
C LEU A 81 -27.65 14.47 15.02
N GLU A 82 -27.33 14.99 16.20
CA GLU A 82 -28.27 15.77 17.01
C GLU A 82 -28.74 17.03 16.29
N GLU A 83 -27.82 17.75 15.63
CA GLU A 83 -28.17 18.93 14.86
C GLU A 83 -29.06 18.59 13.64
N LEU A 84 -28.74 17.51 12.92
CA LEU A 84 -29.58 17.02 11.82
C LEU A 84 -30.99 16.66 12.29
N ARG A 85 -31.13 15.92 13.40
CA ARG A 85 -32.43 15.58 13.98
C ARG A 85 -33.21 16.82 14.43
N ARG A 86 -32.53 17.80 15.02
CA ARG A 86 -33.15 19.09 15.40
C ARG A 86 -33.68 19.83 14.17
N ARG A 87 -32.93 19.84 13.07
CA ARG A 87 -33.33 20.50 11.82
C ARG A 87 -34.48 19.77 11.12
N LEU A 88 -34.51 18.44 11.18
CA LEU A 88 -35.61 17.64 10.63
C LEU A 88 -36.95 17.93 11.31
N GLY A 89 -36.93 18.25 12.61
CA GLY A 89 -38.12 18.61 13.38
C GLY A 89 -38.60 20.05 13.21
N ASP A 90 -37.95 20.87 12.39
CA ASP A 90 -38.30 22.28 12.18
C ASP A 90 -39.21 22.43 10.94
N PRO A 91 -40.53 22.62 11.12
CA PRO A 91 -41.47 22.69 9.99
C PRO A 91 -41.34 23.97 9.17
N SER A 92 -40.56 24.96 9.62
CA SER A 92 -40.31 26.19 8.86
C SER A 92 -39.29 26.01 7.74
N ARG A 93 -38.57 24.89 7.72
CA ARG A 93 -37.55 24.61 6.71
C ARG A 93 -38.17 24.20 5.37
N PRO A 94 -37.52 24.53 4.24
CA PRO A 94 -37.96 24.07 2.92
C PRO A 94 -37.99 22.55 2.82
N GLN A 95 -39.00 22.00 2.14
CA GLN A 95 -39.17 20.55 1.94
C GLN A 95 -37.93 19.87 1.34
N ILE A 96 -37.30 20.51 0.35
CA ILE A 96 -36.07 19.99 -0.28
C ILE A 96 -34.92 19.80 0.71
N GLU A 97 -34.84 20.63 1.76
CA GLU A 97 -33.82 20.49 2.80
C GLU A 97 -34.17 19.34 3.75
N LEU A 98 -35.45 19.21 4.13
CA LEU A 98 -35.94 18.11 4.95
C LEU A 98 -35.67 16.76 4.29
N ASP A 99 -35.98 16.63 2.99
CA ASP A 99 -35.73 15.43 2.19
C ASP A 99 -34.23 15.09 2.15
N TYR A 100 -33.37 16.11 2.01
CA TYR A 100 -31.91 15.92 2.01
C TYR A 100 -31.40 15.44 3.37
N ILE A 101 -31.91 16.00 4.47
CA ILE A 101 -31.55 15.60 5.83
C ILE A 101 -32.04 14.17 6.12
N GLU A 102 -33.24 13.81 5.68
CA GLU A 102 -33.79 12.45 5.84
C GLU A 102 -32.91 11.41 5.14
N ARG A 103 -32.50 11.68 3.89
CA ARG A 103 -31.56 10.80 3.17
C ARG A 103 -30.24 10.65 3.91
N LEU A 104 -29.69 11.75 4.41
CA LEU A 104 -28.42 11.74 5.15
C LEU A 104 -28.50 10.90 6.43
N LEU A 105 -29.66 10.88 7.09
CA LEU A 105 -29.90 10.05 8.28
C LEU A 105 -30.21 8.58 7.96
N LYS A 106 -30.68 8.28 6.74
CA LYS A 106 -30.96 6.91 6.28
C LYS A 106 -29.70 6.19 5.82
N ASP A 107 -28.76 6.93 5.24
CA ASP A 107 -27.50 6.39 4.71
C ASP A 107 -26.46 6.10 5.82
N TYR A 108 -26.78 6.43 7.07
CA TYR A 108 -25.93 6.25 8.26
C TYR A 108 -26.50 5.18 9.20
#